data_AF-A0A7C5HIG6-F1
#
_entry.id   AF-A0A7C5HIG6-F1
#
_cell.length_a   1.000
_cell.length_b   1.000
_cell.length_c   1.000
_cell.angle_alpha   90.00
_cell.angle_beta   90.00
_cell.angle_gamma   90.00
#
_symmetry.space_group_name_H-M   'P 1'
#
loop_
_entity.id
_entity.type
_entity.pdbx_description
1 polymer ?
#
loop_
_entity_poly.entity_id
_entity_poly.type
_entity_poly.pdbx_seq_one_letter_code
_entity_poly.pdbx_strand_id
1 'polypeptide(L)' 'MTKTIYLVMTLLFMLGGCSSKHYYMLSSPHAIASAQKQAALSIGVESIMLPDYLREGKVALLDAGNRIRYLKDAL' A
#
# COMPACT_ATOMS: atom_id res chain seq x y z
N MET A 1 -32.48 -33.65 7.73
CA MET A 1 -31.04 -33.55 8.04
C MET A 1 -30.25 -32.70 7.04
N THR A 2 -30.56 -32.73 5.74
CA THR A 2 -29.88 -31.91 4.71
C THR A 2 -30.02 -30.39 4.91
N LYS A 3 -31.19 -29.91 5.36
CA LYS A 3 -31.46 -28.46 5.57
C LYS A 3 -30.52 -27.79 6.58
N THR A 4 -30.07 -28.52 7.60
CA THR A 4 -29.17 -27.99 8.64
C THR A 4 -27.75 -27.80 8.14
N ILE A 5 -27.30 -28.65 7.19
CA ILE A 5 -25.96 -28.59 6.62
C ILE A 5 -25.81 -27.34 5.74
N TYR A 6 -26.82 -27.01 4.93
CA TYR A 6 -26.81 -25.79 4.13
C TYR A 6 -26.79 -24.52 4.99
N LEU A 7 -27.54 -24.50 6.10
CA LEU A 7 -27.56 -23.37 7.03
C LEU A 7 -26.17 -23.12 7.63
N VAL A 8 -25.49 -24.19 8.08
CA VAL A 8 -24.14 -24.10 8.66
C VAL A 8 -23.11 -23.65 7.63
N MET A 9 -23.16 -24.18 6.41
CA MET A 9 -22.27 -23.74 5.32
C MET A 9 -22.45 -22.25 4.99
N THR A 10 -23.69 -21.76 4.91
CA THR A 10 -23.98 -20.35 4.59
C THR A 10 -23.48 -19.41 5.70
N LEU A 11 -23.57 -19.85 6.97
CA LEU A 11 -23.07 -19.10 8.12
C LEU A 11 -21.53 -19.01 8.12
N LEU A 12 -20.84 -20.09 7.74
CA LEU A 12 -19.38 -20.13 7.61
C LEU A 12 -18.86 -19.23 6.48
N PHE A 13 -19.59 -19.13 5.36
CA PHE A 13 -19.24 -18.21 4.27
C PHE A 13 -19.46 -16.73 4.61
N MET A 14 -20.41 -16.41 5.49
CA MET A 14 -20.67 -15.03 5.94
C MET A 14 -19.68 -14.55 7.01
N LEU A 15 -19.12 -15.46 7.81
CA LEU A 15 -18.13 -15.14 8.85
C LEU A 15 -16.69 -15.05 8.29
N GLY A 16 -16.44 -15.67 7.14
CA GLY A 16 -15.18 -15.57 6.40
C GLY A 16 -15.09 -14.28 5.60
N GLY A 17 -15.16 -13.12 6.27
CA GLY A 17 -14.93 -11.83 5.62
C GLY A 17 -13.54 -11.79 4.98
N CYS A 18 -13.50 -11.83 3.65
CA CYS A 18 -12.29 -11.58 2.86
C CYS A 18 -11.81 -10.14 3.12
N SER A 19 -10.85 -9.95 4.02
CA SER A 19 -10.08 -8.71 4.10
C SER A 19 -9.11 -8.69 2.91
N SER A 20 -9.42 -7.87 1.91
CA SER A 20 -8.53 -7.64 0.77
C SER A 20 -7.34 -6.79 1.22
N LYS A 21 -6.13 -7.27 0.97
CA LYS A 21 -4.90 -6.51 1.16
C LYS A 21 -4.50 -5.85 -0.16
N HIS A 22 -3.98 -4.63 -0.07
CA HIS A 22 -3.60 -3.80 -1.20
C HIS A 22 -2.12 -3.42 -1.11
N TYR A 23 -1.42 -3.54 -2.23
CA TYR A 23 -0.06 -3.06 -2.39
C TYR A 23 -0.07 -1.72 -3.11
N TYR A 24 0.77 -0.80 -2.67
CA TYR A 24 0.91 0.53 -3.25
C TYR A 24 2.31 0.66 -3.85
N MET A 25 2.37 1.07 -5.11
CA MET A 25 3.63 1.38 -5.78
C MET A 25 3.59 2.83 -6.24
N LEU A 26 4.67 3.55 -6.02
CA LEU A 26 4.84 4.88 -6.61
C LEU A 26 4.84 4.73 -8.12
N SER A 27 4.10 5.58 -8.82
CA SER A 27 4.13 5.62 -10.28
C SER A 27 5.56 5.81 -10.75
N SER A 28 5.97 5.09 -11.79
CA SER A 28 7.27 5.30 -12.42
C SER A 28 7.41 6.76 -12.84
N PRO A 29 8.63 7.33 -12.77
CA PRO A 29 8.85 8.72 -13.14
C PRO A 29 8.31 8.98 -14.54
N HIS A 30 7.60 10.11 -14.70
CA HIS A 30 7.11 10.54 -15.99
C HIS A 30 8.27 10.58 -17.00
N ALA A 31 8.05 10.04 -18.20
CA ALA A 31 8.99 10.20 -19.30
C ALA A 31 9.29 11.70 -19.44
N ILE A 32 10.55 12.08 -19.28
CA ILE A 32 10.99 13.46 -19.35
C ILE A 32 10.54 14.00 -20.72
N ALA A 33 9.54 14.88 -20.72
CA ALA A 33 9.12 15.57 -21.94
C ALA A 33 10.30 16.44 -22.38
N SER A 34 11.00 15.99 -23.40
CA SER A 34 12.25 16.55 -23.88
C SER A 34 12.06 17.97 -24.40
N ALA A 35 12.26 18.99 -23.55
CA ALA A 35 12.43 20.37 -23.99
C ALA A 35 13.82 20.94 -23.61
N GLN A 36 14.52 20.34 -22.64
CA GLN A 36 15.86 20.75 -22.26
C GLN A 36 16.87 19.67 -22.63
N LYS A 37 17.62 19.93 -23.71
CA LYS A 37 18.96 19.36 -23.95
C LYS A 37 19.90 19.90 -22.86
N GLN A 38 19.70 19.47 -21.62
CA GLN A 38 20.70 19.67 -20.58
C GLN A 38 21.90 18.82 -20.96
N ALA A 39 23.09 19.43 -20.94
CA ALA A 39 24.35 18.72 -21.12
C ALA A 39 24.30 17.41 -20.32
N ALA A 40 24.73 16.30 -20.94
CA ALA A 40 24.64 14.95 -20.39
C ALA A 40 25.52 14.80 -19.13
N LEU A 41 25.11 15.44 -18.05
CA LEU A 41 25.64 15.31 -16.72
C LEU A 41 24.84 14.17 -16.08
N SER A 42 25.51 13.04 -15.86
CA SER A 42 24.93 11.93 -15.12
C SER A 42 24.70 12.38 -13.67
N ILE A 43 23.44 12.45 -13.26
CA ILE A 43 23.10 12.64 -11.85
C ILE A 43 22.93 11.23 -11.26
N GLY A 44 23.80 10.88 -10.32
CA GLY A 44 23.65 9.65 -9.53
C GLY A 44 22.49 9.81 -8.55
N VAL A 45 21.64 8.79 -8.44
CA VAL A 45 20.60 8.73 -7.40
C VAL A 45 21.12 7.84 -6.28
N GLU A 46 21.31 8.42 -5.10
CA GLU A 46 21.75 7.69 -3.92
C GLU A 46 20.57 7.08 -3.15
N SER A 47 20.87 6.15 -2.24
CA SER A 47 19.86 5.56 -1.37
C SER A 47 19.32 6.61 -0.39
N ILE A 48 18.00 6.61 -0.20
CA ILE A 48 17.33 7.53 0.72
C ILE A 48 17.15 6.82 2.06
N MET A 49 17.59 7.46 3.15
CA MET A 49 17.36 6.94 4.50
C MET A 49 15.95 7.28 4.96
N LEU A 50 15.13 6.24 5.17
CA LEU A 50 13.78 6.39 5.69
C LEU A 50 13.77 6.37 7.23
N PRO A 51 12.94 7.23 7.88
CA PRO A 51 12.72 7.14 9.32
C PRO A 51 12.05 5.82 9.66
N ASP A 52 12.25 5.34 10.89
CA ASP A 52 11.87 3.98 11.28
C ASP A 52 10.37 3.71 11.09
N TYR A 53 9.51 4.72 11.26
CA TYR A 53 8.06 4.60 11.04
C TYR A 53 7.64 4.43 9.56
N LEU A 54 8.54 4.60 8.60
CA LEU A 54 8.28 4.37 7.17
C LEU A 54 9.02 3.15 6.60
N ARG A 55 9.89 2.50 7.39
CA ARG A 55 10.79 1.46 6.88
C ARG A 55 10.08 0.13 6.57
N GLU A 56 8.92 -0.12 7.17
CA GLU A 56 8.23 -1.41 7.14
C GLU A 56 7.27 -1.60 5.93
N GLY A 57 7.33 -0.74 4.90
CA GLY A 57 6.44 -0.84 3.73
C GLY A 57 4.97 -0.45 4.00
N LYS A 58 4.64 -0.13 5.25
CA LYS A 58 3.31 0.32 5.67
C LYS A 58 3.02 1.72 5.15
N VAL A 59 1.77 1.95 4.77
CA VAL A 59 1.29 3.30 4.42
C VAL A 59 0.94 4.06 5.69
N ALA A 60 1.75 5.06 6.02
CA ALA A 60 1.54 5.96 7.15
C ALA A 60 0.53 7.06 6.82
N LEU A 61 -0.32 7.39 7.79
CA LEU A 61 -1.35 8.42 7.76
C LEU A 61 -1.15 9.35 8.95
N LEU A 62 -1.24 10.66 8.70
CA LEU A 62 -1.20 11.68 9.75
C LEU A 62 -2.63 11.94 10.25
N ASP A 63 -2.86 11.73 11.55
CA ASP A 63 -4.13 12.03 12.22
C ASP A 63 -4.17 13.49 12.72
N ALA A 64 -5.36 14.03 12.99
CA ALA A 64 -5.59 15.40 13.47
C ALA A 64 -4.87 15.72 14.79
N GLY A 65 -4.53 14.69 15.58
CA GLY A 65 -3.75 14.81 16.81
C GLY A 65 -2.23 14.76 16.63
N ASN A 66 -1.71 14.94 15.41
CA ASN A 66 -0.28 14.79 15.08
C ASN A 66 0.27 13.39 15.41
N ARG A 67 -0.56 12.37 15.26
CA ARG A 67 -0.22 10.97 15.51
C ARG A 67 -0.12 10.23 14.19
N ILE A 68 0.85 9.32 14.10
CA ILE A 68 1.00 8.44 12.95
C ILE A 68 0.11 7.20 13.14
N ARG A 69 -0.69 6.90 12.14
CA ARG A 69 -1.49 5.67 12.04
C ARG A 69 -1.14 4.95 10.74
N TYR A 70 -1.36 3.65 10.67
CA TYR A 70 -1.11 2.88 9.46
C TYR A 70 -2.42 2.42 8.81
N LEU A 71 -2.46 2.44 7.48
CA LEU A 71 -3.59 1.91 6.72
C LEU A 71 -3.66 0.39 6.93
N LYS A 72 -4.76 -0.10 7.50
CA LYS A 72 -4.90 -1.52 7.92
C LYS A 72 -4.85 -2.50 6.75
N ASP A 73 -5.27 -2.05 5.58
CA ASP A 73 -5.39 -2.88 4.39
C ASP A 73 -4.21 -2.70 3.43
N ALA A 74 -3.23 -1.84 3.77
CA ALA A 74 -1.97 -1.75 3.04
C ALA A 74 -0.97 -2.81 3.55
N LEU A 75 -0.36 -3.54 2.63
CA LEU A 75 0.76 -4.47 2.88
C LEU A 75 2.03 -3.97 2.20
#